data_AF-A0A922LWN1-F1
#
_entry.id   AF-A0A922LWN1-F1
#
_cell.length_a   1.000
_cell.length_b   1.000
_cell.length_c   1.000
_cell.angle_alpha   90.00
_cell.angle_beta   90.00
_cell.angle_gamma   90.00
#
_symmetry.space_group_name_H-M   'P 1'
#
loop_
_entity.id
_entity.type
_entity.pdbx_description
1 polymer ?
#
loop_
_entity_poly.entity_id
_entity_poly.type
_entity_poly.pdbx_seq_one_letter_code
_entity_poly.pdbx_strand_id
1 'polypeptide(L)'
;MMIRQYRNMFLMTVNEVGKKAPTFEDASTIAQAIISSDFKFDKAVMFYNTFKTVVSYITTSQPLLSLNKLSSSENIGIYDSVDDEVLESYNEFLLTSLIFAALKEAAASEQSARMTAMDSATKNAGMYLISSCII
;
A
#
# COMPACT_ATOMS: atom_id res chain seq x y z
N MET A 1 3.14 15.93 -9.20
CA MET A 1 4.23 16.13 -10.17
C MET A 1 4.35 14.95 -11.14
N MET A 2 4.37 13.69 -10.67
CA MET A 2 4.42 12.50 -11.55
C MET A 2 3.24 12.37 -12.52
N ILE A 3 1.99 12.57 -12.06
CA ILE A 3 0.79 12.46 -12.92
C ILE A 3 0.83 13.46 -14.09
N ARG A 4 1.48 14.60 -13.89
CA ARG A 4 1.62 15.62 -14.94
C ARG A 4 2.65 15.21 -16.00
N GLN A 5 3.69 14.46 -15.63
CA GLN A 5 4.77 14.05 -16.52
C GLN A 5 4.51 12.69 -17.19
N TYR A 6 3.82 11.77 -16.52
CA TYR A 6 3.63 10.38 -16.98
C TYR A 6 2.15 9.97 -17.01
N ARG A 7 1.26 10.87 -17.44
CA ARG A 7 -0.19 10.64 -17.43
C ARG A 7 -0.62 9.32 -18.07
N ASN A 8 0.06 8.91 -19.14
CA ASN A 8 -0.27 7.71 -19.91
C ASN A 8 0.09 6.39 -19.19
N MET A 9 0.85 6.45 -18.09
CA MET A 9 1.23 5.27 -17.30
C MET A 9 0.32 5.04 -16.09
N PHE A 10 -0.57 5.98 -15.77
CA PHE A 10 -1.49 5.87 -14.63
C PHE A 10 -2.92 5.64 -15.11
N LEU A 11 -3.53 4.53 -14.68
CA LEU A 11 -4.94 4.25 -14.94
C LEU A 11 -5.85 5.02 -13.97
N MET A 12 -5.56 4.94 -12.68
CA MET A 12 -6.31 5.62 -11.63
C MET A 12 -5.38 6.26 -10.61
N THR A 13 -5.94 7.17 -9.80
CA THR A 13 -5.24 7.76 -8.66
C THR A 13 -6.24 7.93 -7.54
N VAL A 14 -5.81 7.58 -6.33
CA VAL A 14 -6.58 7.76 -5.10
C VAL A 14 -5.94 8.89 -4.30
N ASN A 15 -6.75 9.84 -3.86
CA ASN A 15 -6.31 10.97 -3.05
C ASN A 15 -6.86 10.84 -1.63
N GLU A 16 -6.31 11.63 -0.70
CA GLU A 16 -6.76 11.75 0.70
C GLU A 16 -6.46 10.57 1.64
N VAL A 17 -5.73 9.56 1.16
CA VAL A 17 -5.22 8.48 1.99
C VAL A 17 -4.06 8.99 2.86
N GLY A 18 -4.12 8.77 4.18
CA GLY A 18 -3.05 9.13 5.13
C GLY A 18 -3.30 10.36 6.01
N LYS A 19 -4.41 11.10 5.82
CA LYS A 19 -4.82 12.18 6.75
C LYS A 19 -5.30 11.61 8.10
N LYS A 20 -6.08 10.53 8.04
CA LYS A 20 -6.56 9.76 9.19
C LYS A 20 -5.97 8.36 9.13
N ALA A 21 -6.04 7.63 10.25
CA ALA A 21 -5.66 6.22 10.26
C ALA A 21 -6.52 5.46 9.23
N PRO A 22 -5.91 4.68 8.32
CA PRO A 22 -6.64 4.01 7.25
C PRO A 22 -7.62 3.00 7.84
N THR A 23 -8.84 2.99 7.31
CA THR A 23 -9.91 2.07 7.70
C THR A 23 -10.11 0.99 6.65
N PHE A 24 -10.85 -0.06 6.98
CA PHE A 24 -11.16 -1.11 6.02
C PHE A 24 -12.08 -0.60 4.89
N GLU A 25 -12.94 0.38 5.19
CA GLU A 25 -13.80 1.04 4.21
C GLU A 25 -12.98 1.78 3.13
N ASP A 26 -11.89 2.43 3.54
CA ASP A 26 -10.95 3.06 2.60
C ASP A 26 -10.31 1.99 1.67
N ALA A 27 -9.94 0.83 2.21
CA ALA A 27 -9.38 -0.25 1.41
C ALA A 27 -10.41 -0.87 0.46
N SER A 28 -11.66 -1.04 0.90
CA SER A 28 -12.72 -1.61 0.08
C SER A 28 -13.11 -0.69 -1.08
N THR A 29 -13.18 0.62 -0.86
CA THR A 29 -13.45 1.57 -1.94
C THR A 29 -12.35 1.57 -3.01
N ILE A 30 -11.09 1.43 -2.59
CA ILE A 30 -9.95 1.27 -3.52
C ILE A 30 -10.04 -0.06 -4.28
N ALA A 31 -10.31 -1.17 -3.59
CA ALA A 31 -10.45 -2.47 -4.23
C ALA A 31 -11.60 -2.49 -5.25
N GLN A 32 -12.75 -1.90 -4.91
CA GLN A 32 -13.88 -1.74 -5.81
C GLN A 32 -13.55 -0.87 -7.02
N ALA A 33 -12.79 0.21 -6.84
CA ALA A 33 -12.31 1.04 -7.95
C ALA A 33 -11.40 0.25 -8.90
N ILE A 34 -10.56 -0.65 -8.36
CA ILE A 34 -9.72 -1.55 -9.16
C ILE A 34 -10.56 -2.56 -9.95
N ILE A 35 -11.52 -3.21 -9.29
CA ILE A 35 -12.39 -4.22 -9.93
C ILE A 35 -13.26 -3.57 -11.02
N SER A 36 -13.88 -2.42 -10.73
CA SER A 36 -14.73 -1.69 -11.69
C SER A 36 -13.99 -1.12 -12.90
N SER A 37 -12.65 -1.03 -12.85
CA SER A 37 -11.85 -0.55 -13.97
C SER A 37 -11.75 -1.56 -15.13
N ASP A 38 -12.19 -2.81 -14.93
CA ASP A 38 -12.21 -3.94 -15.90
C ASP A 38 -10.87 -4.11 -16.66
N PHE A 39 -9.77 -3.68 -16.03
CA PHE A 39 -8.45 -3.75 -16.61
C PHE A 39 -7.89 -5.16 -16.44
N LYS A 40 -7.72 -5.88 -17.55
CA LYS A 40 -7.17 -7.23 -17.52
C LYS A 40 -5.65 -7.20 -17.36
N PHE A 41 -5.16 -7.76 -16.25
CA PHE A 41 -3.74 -7.90 -15.97
C PHE A 41 -3.36 -9.37 -15.70
N ASP A 42 -2.28 -9.84 -16.32
CA ASP A 42 -1.75 -11.20 -16.09
C ASP A 42 -0.87 -11.30 -14.82
N LYS A 43 -0.24 -10.18 -14.47
CA LYS A 43 0.63 -10.04 -13.29
C LYS A 43 0.42 -8.65 -12.70
N ALA A 44 0.04 -8.61 -11.43
CA ALA A 44 0.03 -7.39 -10.65
C ALA A 44 1.01 -7.52 -9.48
N VAL A 45 1.68 -6.43 -9.16
CA VAL A 45 2.62 -6.34 -8.04
C VAL A 45 2.26 -5.10 -7.26
N MET A 46 2.02 -5.27 -5.97
CA MET A 46 1.77 -4.20 -5.02
C MET A 46 3.09 -3.78 -4.38
N PHE A 47 3.35 -2.48 -4.36
CA PHE A 47 4.51 -1.90 -3.67
C PHE A 47 4.04 -1.11 -2.47
N TYR A 48 4.66 -1.36 -1.33
CA TYR A 48 4.37 -0.63 -0.09
C TYR A 48 5.63 -0.61 0.81
N ASN A 49 5.61 0.27 1.81
CA ASN A 49 6.70 0.35 2.78
C ASN A 49 6.35 -0.49 3.99
N THR A 50 7.17 -1.50 4.25
CA THR A 50 7.11 -2.31 5.47
C THR A 50 7.86 -1.62 6.59
N PHE A 51 7.16 -1.45 7.71
CA PHE A 51 7.74 -0.91 8.93
C PHE A 51 8.69 -1.95 9.54
N LYS A 52 9.98 -1.60 9.66
CA LYS A 52 10.97 -2.46 10.33
C LYS A 52 11.32 -1.93 11.71
N THR A 53 11.71 -0.66 11.78
CA THR A 53 12.03 0.03 13.03
C THR A 53 11.61 1.49 12.93
N VAL A 54 11.66 2.21 14.05
CA VAL A 54 11.35 3.65 14.09
C VAL A 54 12.21 4.46 13.10
N VAL A 55 13.43 4.00 12.85
CA VAL A 55 14.41 4.71 12.00
C VAL A 55 14.42 4.20 10.56
N SER A 56 14.03 2.93 10.33
CA SER A 56 14.18 2.29 9.02
C SER A 56 12.91 1.58 8.54
N TYR A 57 12.65 1.74 7.24
CA TYR A 57 11.61 1.04 6.51
C TYR A 57 12.21 0.37 5.27
N ILE A 58 11.54 -0.66 4.77
CA ILE A 58 11.94 -1.39 3.56
C ILE A 58 10.79 -1.30 2.57
N THR A 59 11.09 -0.97 1.31
CA THR A 59 10.11 -1.06 0.24
C THR A 59 9.97 -2.51 -0.20
N THR A 60 8.80 -3.08 0.07
CA THR A 60 8.48 -4.47 -0.22
C THR A 60 7.58 -4.54 -1.46
N SER A 61 7.86 -5.50 -2.33
CA SER A 61 6.99 -5.84 -3.46
C SER A 61 6.26 -7.14 -3.15
N GLN A 62 4.93 -7.12 -3.20
CA GLN A 62 4.10 -8.30 -3.01
C GLN A 62 3.35 -8.62 -4.30
N PRO A 63 3.51 -9.82 -4.87
CA PRO A 63 2.74 -10.23 -6.04
C PRO A 63 1.27 -10.42 -5.65
N LEU A 64 0.37 -9.90 -6.48
CA LEU A 64 -1.06 -10.17 -6.37
C LEU A 64 -1.37 -11.38 -7.26
N LEU A 65 -2.11 -12.34 -6.69
CA LEU A 65 -2.58 -13.51 -7.41
C LEU A 65 -3.80 -13.12 -8.24
N SER A 66 -3.79 -13.47 -9.52
CA SER A 66 -4.95 -13.33 -10.41
C SER A 66 -5.87 -14.56 -10.23
N LEU A 67 -7.17 -14.39 -10.47
CA LEU A 67 -8.17 -15.48 -10.42
C LEU A 67 -7.70 -16.75 -11.15
N ASN A 68 -7.23 -16.60 -12.40
CA ASN A 68 -6.73 -17.71 -13.21
C ASN A 68 -5.61 -18.53 -12.54
N LYS A 69 -4.75 -17.87 -11.73
CA LYS A 69 -3.66 -18.52 -11.00
C LYS A 69 -4.13 -19.18 -9.71
N LEU A 70 -5.18 -18.63 -9.09
CA LEU A 70 -5.84 -19.30 -7.98
C LEU A 70 -6.43 -20.60 -8.48
N SER A 71 -7.35 -20.56 -9.46
CA SER A 71 -8.05 -21.74 -9.99
C SER A 71 -7.10 -22.85 -10.49
N SER A 72 -5.93 -22.49 -11.03
CA SER A 72 -4.94 -23.44 -11.54
C SER A 72 -4.04 -24.05 -10.46
N SER A 73 -4.21 -23.71 -9.17
CA SER A 73 -3.33 -24.21 -8.12
C SER A 73 -3.71 -25.62 -7.66
N GLU A 74 -2.72 -26.52 -7.58
CA GLU A 74 -2.90 -27.95 -7.27
C GLU A 74 -3.58 -28.20 -5.91
N ASN A 75 -3.49 -27.24 -4.98
CA ASN A 75 -4.07 -27.36 -3.64
C ASN A 75 -5.57 -27.06 -3.57
N ILE A 76 -6.17 -26.48 -4.62
CA ILE A 76 -7.62 -26.20 -4.63
C ILE A 76 -8.44 -27.48 -4.80
N GLY A 77 -7.90 -28.50 -5.49
CA GLY A 77 -8.57 -29.79 -5.66
C GLY A 77 -8.79 -30.59 -4.38
N ILE A 78 -8.25 -30.13 -3.24
CA ILE A 78 -8.48 -30.71 -1.91
C ILE A 78 -9.81 -30.21 -1.31
N TYR A 79 -10.32 -29.08 -1.79
CA TYR A 79 -11.55 -28.47 -1.31
C TYR A 79 -12.76 -29.00 -2.09
N ASP A 80 -13.66 -29.67 -1.39
CA ASP A 80 -14.80 -30.42 -1.94
C ASP A 80 -15.95 -29.53 -2.46
N SER A 81 -15.89 -28.21 -2.22
CA SER A 81 -16.98 -27.26 -2.49
C SER A 81 -16.46 -25.85 -2.81
N VAL A 82 -15.64 -25.72 -3.84
CA VAL A 82 -15.26 -24.40 -4.37
C VAL A 82 -16.09 -24.13 -5.61
N ASP A 83 -17.22 -23.43 -5.42
CA ASP A 83 -17.96 -22.86 -6.53
C ASP A 83 -17.18 -21.66 -7.11
N ASP A 84 -17.32 -21.41 -8.42
CA ASP A 84 -16.64 -20.30 -9.10
C ASP A 84 -17.01 -18.93 -8.47
N GLU A 85 -18.26 -18.75 -8.02
CA GLU A 85 -18.72 -17.54 -7.33
C GLU A 85 -18.05 -17.32 -5.97
N VAL A 86 -17.76 -18.41 -5.25
CA VAL A 86 -17.07 -18.35 -3.95
C VAL A 86 -15.61 -17.99 -4.16
N LEU A 87 -14.99 -18.51 -5.22
CA LEU A 87 -13.61 -18.18 -5.55
C LEU A 87 -13.44 -16.72 -5.97
N GLU A 88 -14.40 -16.18 -6.72
CA GLU A 88 -14.43 -14.76 -7.09
C GLU A 88 -14.55 -13.87 -5.84
N SER A 89 -15.55 -14.15 -4.98
CA SER A 89 -15.75 -13.44 -3.71
C SER A 89 -14.52 -13.51 -2.81
N TYR A 90 -13.87 -14.67 -2.74
CA TYR A 90 -12.64 -14.87 -1.99
C TYR A 90 -11.50 -14.01 -2.54
N ASN A 91 -11.34 -13.95 -3.86
CA ASN A 91 -10.28 -13.17 -4.48
C ASN A 91 -10.48 -11.66 -4.25
N GLU A 92 -11.71 -11.16 -4.31
CA GLU A 92 -12.03 -9.76 -3.99
C GLU A 92 -11.74 -9.42 -2.53
N PHE A 93 -12.11 -10.32 -1.62
CA PHE A 93 -11.82 -10.17 -0.19
C PHE A 93 -10.31 -10.20 0.09
N LEU A 94 -9.58 -11.10 -0.57
CA LEU A 94 -8.13 -11.22 -0.48
C LEU A 94 -7.46 -9.92 -0.96
N LEU A 95 -7.85 -9.39 -2.12
CA LEU A 95 -7.35 -8.12 -2.64
C LEU A 95 -7.53 -6.99 -1.63
N THR A 96 -8.75 -6.85 -1.11
CA THR A 96 -9.09 -5.81 -0.12
C THR A 96 -8.25 -5.95 1.16
N SER A 97 -8.10 -7.18 1.64
CA SER A 97 -7.32 -7.49 2.84
C SER A 97 -5.83 -7.15 2.68
N LEU A 98 -5.25 -7.47 1.51
CA LEU A 98 -3.86 -7.12 1.19
C LEU A 98 -3.64 -5.61 1.10
N ILE A 99 -4.56 -4.88 0.45
CA ILE A 99 -4.51 -3.42 0.38
C ILE A 99 -4.59 -2.84 1.79
N PHE A 100 -5.51 -3.33 2.63
CA PHE A 100 -5.64 -2.85 3.99
C PHE A 100 -4.38 -3.07 4.83
N ALA A 101 -3.76 -4.25 4.74
CA ALA A 101 -2.49 -4.54 5.40
C ALA A 101 -1.37 -3.59 4.94
N ALA A 102 -1.24 -3.39 3.62
CA ALA A 102 -0.25 -2.48 3.05
C ALA A 102 -0.46 -1.03 3.50
N LEU A 103 -1.71 -0.56 3.54
CA LEU A 103 -2.05 0.78 4.03
C LEU A 103 -1.65 0.97 5.50
N LYS A 104 -1.86 -0.04 6.35
CA LYS A 104 -1.47 0.02 7.76
C LYS A 104 0.03 0.08 7.95
N GLU A 105 0.79 -0.76 7.24
CA GLU A 105 2.25 -0.73 7.32
C GLU A 105 2.82 0.58 6.78
N ALA A 106 2.31 1.05 5.65
CA ALA A 106 2.74 2.32 5.05
C ALA A 106 2.45 3.51 5.98
N ALA A 107 1.27 3.55 6.61
CA ALA A 107 0.91 4.62 7.55
C ALA A 107 1.83 4.64 8.78
N ALA A 108 2.17 3.47 9.34
CA ALA A 108 3.10 3.38 10.45
C ALA A 108 4.52 3.82 10.04
N SER A 109 4.98 3.36 8.88
CA SER A 109 6.28 3.72 8.31
C SER A 109 6.40 5.21 8.00
N GLU A 110 5.33 5.84 7.51
CA GLU A 110 5.33 7.27 7.24
C GLU A 110 5.41 8.07 8.54
N GLN A 111 4.64 7.66 9.55
CA GLN A 111 4.61 8.37 10.83
C GLN A 111 5.96 8.30 11.55
N SER A 112 6.65 7.16 11.51
CA SER A 112 7.98 7.02 12.10
C SER A 112 9.05 7.83 11.36
N ALA A 113 8.99 7.84 10.02
CA ALA A 113 9.87 8.66 9.20
C ALA A 113 9.65 10.16 9.46
N ARG A 114 8.39 10.58 9.58
CA ARG A 114 8.02 11.96 9.91
C ARG A 114 8.56 12.37 11.28
N MET A 115 8.42 11.52 12.29
CA MET A 115 8.95 11.79 13.63
C MET A 115 10.47 11.97 13.61
N THR A 116 11.18 11.06 12.94
CA THR A 116 12.65 11.10 12.84
C THR A 116 13.15 12.33 12.07
N ALA A 117 12.47 12.69 10.98
CA ALA A 117 12.81 13.87 10.18
C ALA A 117 12.61 15.17 10.98
N MET A 118 11.55 15.27 11.78
CA MET A 118 11.27 16.44 12.61
C MET A 118 12.25 16.58 13.78
N ASP A 119 12.62 15.47 14.42
CA ASP A 119 13.64 15.47 15.48
C ASP A 119 15.01 15.94 14.92
N SER A 120 15.39 15.42 13.76
CA SER A 120 16.61 15.84 13.05
C SER A 120 16.58 17.32 12.67
N ALA A 121 15.44 17.84 12.21
CA ALA A 121 15.27 19.25 11.89
C ALA A 121 15.38 20.14 13.14
N THR A 122 14.79 19.73 14.26
CA THR A 122 14.83 20.48 15.53
C THR A 122 16.26 20.56 16.08
N LYS A 123 16.99 19.44 16.04
CA LYS A 123 18.40 19.39 16.43
C LYS A 123 19.28 20.29 15.56
N ASN A 124 19.09 20.24 14.23
CA ASN A 124 19.83 21.09 13.31
C ASN A 124 19.53 22.58 13.55
N ALA A 125 18.26 22.95 13.72
CA ALA A 125 17.87 24.33 14.03
C ALA A 125 18.52 24.83 15.33
N GLY A 126 18.53 23.99 16.38
CA GLY A 126 19.22 24.32 17.64
C GLY A 126 20.71 24.57 17.47
N MET A 127 21.41 23.77 16.65
CA MET A 127 22.83 23.99 16.35
C MET A 127 23.07 25.33 15.65
N TYR A 128 22.23 25.71 14.67
CA TYR A 128 22.37 27.00 13.99
C TYR A 128 22.13 28.18 14.94
N LEU A 129 21.12 28.10 15.81
CA LEU A 129 20.82 29.17 16.77
C LEU A 129 21.94 29.38 17.79
N ILE A 130 22.56 28.30 18.28
CA ILE A 130 23.68 28.40 19.23
C ILE A 130 24.94 28.92 18.54
N SER A 131 25.21 28.48 17.31
CA SER A 131 26.35 28.95 16.50
C SER A 131 26.27 30.45 16.17
N SER A 132 25.08 30.97 15.86
CA SER A 132 24.87 32.41 15.61
C SER A 132 25.00 33.31 16.83
N CYS A 133 25.09 32.75 18.04
CA CYS A 133 25.24 33.50 19.29
C CYS A 133 26.71 33.61 19.76
N ILE A 134 27.63 32.91 19.08
CA ILE A 134 29.07 32.84 19.44
C ILE A 134 29.93 33.73 18.50
N ILE A 135 29.31 34.43 17.55
CA ILE A 135 29.92 35.46 16.68
C ILE A 135 29.21 36.78 16.98
#